data_AF-A0A137PCT1-F1
#
_entry.id   AF-A0A137PCT1-F1
#
_cell.length_a   1.000
_cell.length_b   1.000
_cell.length_c   1.000
_cell.angle_alpha   90.00
_cell.angle_beta   90.00
_cell.angle_gamma   90.00
#
_symmetry.space_group_name_H-M   'P 1'
#
loop_
_entity.id
_entity.type
_entity.pdbx_description
1 polymer ?
#
loop_
_entity_poly.entity_id
_entity_poly.type
_entity_poly.pdbx_seq_one_letter_code
_entity_poly.pdbx_strand_id
1 'polypeptide(L)'
;MHEVFTFDCLFSQFVSEWSIPIRNTKRALEALEIFFNNDKINFKAHFPIEIRFTKNDDILLSNAYGDEPVCYIGIISYRPFGKFIEHKPYWDKFEEIMQNLEGRPHWAKAHPLTKLDLAKIYPKFDNFLKIREALDPSNMFVNDYIKRHLLD
;
A
#
# COMPACT_ATOMS: atom_id res chain seq x y z
N MET A 1 -8.70 -20.56 17.39
CA MET A 1 -8.76 -19.15 16.93
C MET A 1 -7.82 -18.90 15.75
N HIS A 2 -6.57 -19.36 15.78
CA HIS A 2 -5.65 -19.21 14.64
C HIS A 2 -6.15 -19.90 13.35
N GLU A 3 -6.82 -21.05 13.45
CA GLU A 3 -7.44 -21.76 12.31
C GLU A 3 -8.50 -20.94 11.54
N VAL A 4 -9.05 -19.88 12.15
CA VAL A 4 -10.06 -19.01 11.51
C VAL A 4 -9.40 -17.87 10.71
N PHE A 5 -8.13 -17.55 11.00
CA PHE A 5 -7.43 -16.39 10.42
C PHE A 5 -6.39 -16.76 9.36
N THR A 6 -6.17 -18.05 9.13
CA THR A 6 -5.25 -18.53 8.10
C THR A 6 -6.03 -18.95 6.86
N PHE A 7 -5.63 -18.46 5.70
CA PHE A 7 -6.12 -18.96 4.42
C PHE A 7 -4.94 -19.11 3.46
N ASP A 8 -5.00 -20.12 2.60
CA ASP A 8 -4.03 -20.28 1.54
C ASP A 8 -4.37 -19.34 0.38
N CYS A 9 -3.42 -18.51 -0.02
CA CYS A 9 -3.51 -17.76 -1.27
C CYS A 9 -3.19 -18.70 -2.43
N LEU A 10 -4.21 -19.40 -2.94
CA LEU A 10 -4.08 -20.50 -3.91
C LEU A 10 -3.64 -20.08 -5.32
N PHE A 11 -3.39 -18.79 -5.57
CA PHE A 11 -3.08 -18.28 -6.89
C PHE A 11 -2.12 -17.09 -6.84
N SER A 12 -1.40 -16.90 -7.95
CA SER A 12 -0.50 -15.76 -8.12
C SER A 12 -1.29 -14.50 -8.46
N GLN A 13 -0.88 -13.37 -7.87
CA GLN A 13 -1.54 -12.10 -8.02
C GLN A 13 -0.53 -10.94 -7.95
N PHE A 14 -0.82 -9.86 -8.67
CA PHE A 14 -0.25 -8.56 -8.36
C PHE A 14 -1.17 -7.87 -7.35
N VAL A 15 -0.59 -7.25 -6.33
CA VAL A 15 -1.36 -6.56 -5.28
C VAL A 15 -0.72 -5.21 -4.97
N SER A 16 -1.56 -4.16 -4.96
CA SER A 16 -1.26 -2.84 -4.40
C SER A 16 -2.24 -2.59 -3.27
N GLU A 17 -1.76 -2.10 -2.14
CA GLU A 17 -2.58 -1.86 -0.96
C GLU A 17 -2.09 -0.63 -0.23
N TRP A 18 -3.04 0.20 0.21
CA TRP A 18 -2.75 1.46 0.86
C TRP A 18 -3.66 1.63 2.07
N SER A 19 -3.13 2.25 3.12
CA SER A 19 -3.90 2.69 4.27
C SER A 19 -4.23 4.18 4.14
N ILE A 20 -5.46 4.57 4.40
CA ILE A 20 -5.92 5.97 4.48
C ILE A 20 -6.54 6.24 5.85
N PRO A 21 -6.58 7.50 6.32
CA PRO A 21 -7.42 7.88 7.45
C PRO A 21 -8.85 7.35 7.30
N ILE A 22 -9.42 6.76 8.35
CA ILE A 22 -10.73 6.10 8.27
C ILE A 22 -11.84 7.05 7.76
N ARG A 23 -11.73 8.36 8.06
CA ARG A 23 -12.63 9.42 7.55
C ARG A 23 -12.68 9.53 6.03
N ASN A 24 -11.60 9.14 5.34
CA ASN A 24 -11.48 9.22 3.89
C ASN A 24 -12.03 7.97 3.17
N THR A 25 -12.46 6.94 3.91
CA THR A 25 -12.96 5.66 3.34
C THR A 25 -14.07 5.87 2.32
N LYS A 26 -15.12 6.62 2.69
CA LYS A 26 -16.26 6.88 1.80
C LYS A 26 -15.80 7.54 0.49
N ARG A 27 -14.97 8.57 0.59
CA ARG A 27 -14.44 9.32 -0.56
C ARG A 27 -13.59 8.43 -1.47
N ALA A 28 -12.81 7.52 -0.90
CA ALA A 28 -12.02 6.57 -1.66
C ALA A 28 -12.89 5.61 -2.47
N LEU A 29 -13.93 5.05 -1.85
CA LEU A 29 -14.84 4.11 -2.51
C LEU A 29 -15.67 4.79 -3.60
N GLU A 30 -16.18 5.99 -3.35
CA GLU A 30 -16.89 6.80 -4.35
C GLU A 30 -15.98 7.15 -5.54
N ALA A 31 -14.73 7.52 -5.29
CA ALA A 31 -13.76 7.80 -6.36
C ALA A 31 -13.44 6.56 -7.21
N LEU A 32 -13.36 5.39 -6.60
CA LEU A 32 -13.16 4.12 -7.30
C LEU A 32 -14.40 3.72 -8.12
N GLU A 33 -15.59 3.90 -7.57
CA GLU A 33 -16.85 3.67 -8.29
C GLU A 33 -16.94 4.55 -9.53
N ILE A 34 -16.65 5.86 -9.40
CA ILE A 34 -16.60 6.80 -10.54
C ILE A 34 -15.59 6.34 -11.59
N PHE A 35 -14.42 5.87 -11.16
CA PHE A 35 -13.40 5.35 -12.07
C PHE A 35 -13.90 4.12 -12.86
N PHE A 36 -14.49 3.13 -12.21
CA PHE A 36 -14.95 1.90 -12.89
C PHE A 36 -16.13 2.11 -13.83
N ASN A 37 -16.98 3.10 -13.52
CA ASN A 37 -18.15 3.47 -14.32
C ASN A 37 -17.79 4.40 -15.50
N ASN A 38 -16.52 4.72 -15.70
CA ASN A 38 -16.08 5.51 -16.84
C ASN A 38 -15.83 4.61 -18.07
N ASP A 39 -16.67 4.74 -19.10
CA ASP A 39 -16.60 3.95 -20.34
C ASP A 39 -15.30 4.14 -21.14
N LYS A 40 -14.54 5.21 -20.88
CA LYS A 40 -13.22 5.43 -21.51
C LYS A 40 -12.13 4.53 -20.92
N ILE A 41 -12.41 3.85 -19.81
CA ILE A 41 -11.43 3.06 -19.08
C ILE A 41 -11.57 1.60 -19.47
N ASN A 42 -10.62 1.13 -20.28
CA ASN A 42 -10.58 -0.24 -20.78
C ASN A 42 -9.96 -1.22 -19.76
N PHE A 43 -10.26 -1.03 -18.47
CA PHE A 43 -9.88 -1.96 -17.41
C PHE A 43 -11.07 -2.18 -16.49
N LYS A 44 -11.38 -3.45 -16.23
CA LYS A 44 -12.40 -3.86 -15.26
C LYS A 44 -11.71 -4.61 -14.12
N ALA A 45 -12.03 -4.22 -12.89
CA ALA A 45 -11.62 -4.99 -11.72
C ALA A 45 -12.25 -6.39 -11.82
N HIS A 46 -11.41 -7.39 -12.08
CA HIS A 46 -11.80 -8.79 -12.26
C HIS A 46 -11.57 -9.62 -10.99
N PHE A 47 -11.16 -8.96 -9.92
CA PHE A 47 -10.92 -9.53 -8.60
C PHE A 47 -11.47 -8.58 -7.52
N PRO A 48 -11.92 -9.07 -6.35
CA PRO A 48 -12.43 -8.22 -5.28
C PRO A 48 -11.44 -7.16 -4.81
N ILE A 49 -11.97 -6.00 -4.42
CA ILE A 49 -11.25 -4.99 -3.65
C ILE A 49 -11.38 -5.37 -2.18
N GLU A 50 -10.26 -5.51 -1.50
CA GLU A 50 -10.22 -5.86 -0.08
C GLU A 50 -10.27 -4.59 0.76
N ILE A 51 -11.12 -4.57 1.78
CA ILE A 51 -11.26 -3.44 2.70
C ILE A 51 -11.10 -3.95 4.12
N ARG A 52 -10.16 -3.36 4.88
CA ARG A 52 -9.87 -3.72 6.27
C ARG A 52 -9.71 -2.47 7.12
N PHE A 53 -9.95 -2.59 8.41
CA PHE A 53 -9.81 -1.49 9.36
C PHE A 53 -8.91 -1.90 10.51
N THR A 54 -8.05 -0.98 10.94
CA THR A 54 -7.17 -1.17 12.09
C THR A 54 -7.14 0.11 12.92
N LYS A 55 -6.99 -0.01 14.24
CA LYS A 55 -6.68 1.13 15.11
C LYS A 55 -5.31 1.73 14.75
N ASN A 56 -5.10 2.97 15.17
CA ASN A 56 -3.80 3.60 15.08
C ASN A 56 -2.76 2.95 16.00
N ASP A 57 -1.50 3.25 15.73
CA ASP A 57 -0.36 2.89 16.57
C ASP A 57 0.70 4.01 16.60
N ASP A 58 1.77 3.79 17.36
CA ASP A 58 2.92 4.68 17.53
C ASP A 58 4.22 4.13 16.89
N ILE A 59 4.11 3.12 16.03
CA ILE A 59 5.26 2.48 15.37
C ILE A 59 5.74 3.37 14.23
N LEU A 60 7.03 3.76 14.26
CA LEU A 60 7.58 4.87 13.46
C LEU A 60 7.23 4.86 11.96
N LEU A 61 7.20 3.68 11.32
CA LEU A 61 6.87 3.50 9.91
C LEU A 61 5.56 2.74 9.68
N SER A 62 4.71 2.56 10.69
CA SER A 62 3.45 1.88 10.48
C SER A 62 2.53 2.65 9.54
N ASN A 63 1.88 1.91 8.64
CA ASN A 63 0.76 2.39 7.85
C ASN A 63 -0.32 3.06 8.71
N ALA A 64 -0.52 2.57 9.94
CA ALA A 64 -1.50 3.08 10.91
C ALA A 64 -0.91 4.10 11.92
N TYR A 65 0.30 4.62 11.69
CA TYR A 65 0.94 5.58 12.61
C TYR A 65 0.12 6.86 12.79
N GLY A 66 -0.10 7.29 14.03
CA GLY A 66 -0.72 8.57 14.37
C GLY A 66 -1.85 8.43 15.38
N ASP A 67 -2.82 9.35 15.31
CA ASP A 67 -3.85 9.49 16.35
C ASP A 67 -5.25 9.01 15.91
N GLU A 68 -5.37 8.49 14.69
CA GLU A 68 -6.66 8.06 14.13
C GLU A 68 -6.61 6.68 13.46
N PRO A 69 -7.67 5.87 13.56
CA PRO A 69 -7.77 4.59 12.86
C PRO A 69 -7.62 4.75 11.35
N VAL A 70 -7.18 3.67 10.69
CA VAL A 70 -6.99 3.64 9.24
C VAL A 70 -7.87 2.59 8.58
N CYS A 71 -8.18 2.84 7.32
CA CYS A 71 -8.79 1.89 6.41
C CYS A 71 -7.73 1.45 5.39
N TYR A 72 -7.48 0.15 5.31
CA TYR A 72 -6.69 -0.47 4.27
C TYR A 72 -7.60 -0.80 3.09
N ILE A 73 -7.20 -0.37 1.90
CA ILE A 73 -7.85 -0.71 0.64
C ILE A 73 -6.82 -1.41 -0.24
N GLY A 74 -7.12 -2.64 -0.63
CA GLY A 74 -6.26 -3.48 -1.45
C GLY A 74 -6.90 -3.79 -2.80
N ILE A 75 -6.15 -3.60 -3.88
CA ILE A 75 -6.56 -3.98 -5.23
C ILE A 75 -5.72 -5.14 -5.74
N ILE A 76 -6.37 -6.04 -6.46
CA ILE A 76 -5.79 -7.30 -6.92
C ILE A 76 -5.94 -7.41 -8.42
N SER A 77 -4.86 -7.81 -9.08
CA SER A 77 -4.88 -8.28 -10.47
C SER A 77 -4.43 -9.75 -10.48
N TYR A 78 -5.34 -10.64 -10.83
CA TYR A 78 -5.06 -12.08 -10.90
C TYR A 78 -4.02 -12.36 -12.00
N ARG A 79 -3.06 -13.25 -11.70
CA ARG A 79 -2.00 -13.69 -12.64
C ARG A 79 -2.21 -15.15 -13.04
N PRO A 80 -3.07 -15.44 -14.03
CA PRO A 80 -3.34 -16.80 -14.45
C PRO A 80 -2.07 -17.47 -14.99
N PHE A 81 -1.74 -18.64 -14.45
CA PHE A 81 -0.56 -19.43 -14.84
C PHE A 81 0.76 -18.62 -14.81
N GLY A 82 0.88 -17.66 -13.88
CA GLY A 82 2.06 -16.81 -13.73
C GLY A 82 2.23 -15.74 -14.83
N LYS A 83 1.30 -15.64 -15.78
CA LYS A 83 1.36 -14.68 -16.89
C LYS A 83 1.32 -13.24 -16.39
N PHE A 84 1.99 -12.39 -17.14
CA PHE A 84 1.84 -10.95 -16.98
C PHE A 84 0.46 -10.53 -17.49
N ILE A 85 -0.22 -9.71 -16.70
CA ILE A 85 -1.47 -9.06 -17.07
C ILE A 85 -1.24 -7.56 -16.95
N GLU A 86 -1.66 -6.80 -17.96
CA GLU A 86 -1.58 -5.35 -17.92
C GLU A 86 -2.49 -4.82 -16.80
N HIS A 87 -1.90 -4.25 -15.76
CA HIS A 87 -2.59 -3.73 -14.57
C HIS A 87 -2.27 -2.27 -14.29
N LYS A 88 -1.27 -1.71 -14.98
CA LYS A 88 -0.71 -0.39 -14.67
C LYS A 88 -1.75 0.74 -14.72
N PRO A 89 -2.66 0.83 -15.73
CA PRO A 89 -3.64 1.90 -15.76
C PRO A 89 -4.59 1.91 -14.55
N TYR A 90 -4.96 0.72 -14.06
CA TYR A 90 -5.76 0.58 -12.85
C TYR A 90 -4.98 0.99 -11.61
N TRP A 91 -3.74 0.52 -11.49
CA TRP A 91 -2.89 0.80 -10.35
C TRP A 91 -2.53 2.27 -10.24
N ASP A 92 -2.12 2.90 -11.35
CA ASP A 92 -1.78 4.32 -11.38
C ASP A 92 -2.96 5.17 -10.88
N LYS A 93 -4.19 4.86 -11.33
CA LYS A 93 -5.35 5.61 -10.88
C LYS A 93 -5.71 5.34 -9.44
N PHE A 94 -5.66 4.08 -9.00
CA PHE A 94 -5.88 3.71 -7.61
C PHE A 94 -4.88 4.43 -6.68
N GLU A 95 -3.59 4.39 -7.01
CA GLU A 95 -2.51 5.02 -6.26
C GLU A 95 -2.64 6.55 -6.25
N GLU A 96 -3.09 7.16 -7.34
CA GLU A 96 -3.42 8.60 -7.40
C GLU A 96 -4.54 8.95 -6.40
N ILE A 97 -5.62 8.15 -6.36
CA ILE A 97 -6.73 8.36 -5.42
C ILE A 97 -6.23 8.23 -3.97
N MET A 98 -5.45 7.18 -3.67
CA MET A 98 -4.93 6.96 -2.31
C MET A 98 -4.01 8.10 -1.87
N GLN A 99 -3.09 8.55 -2.72
CA GLN A 99 -2.19 9.68 -2.42
C GLN A 99 -2.96 10.97 -2.14
N ASN A 100 -4.02 11.26 -2.90
CA ASN A 100 -4.88 12.44 -2.69
C ASN A 100 -5.72 12.36 -1.39
N LEU A 101 -5.78 11.19 -0.75
CA LEU A 101 -6.54 10.93 0.47
C LEU A 101 -5.64 10.64 1.66
N GLU A 102 -4.42 11.19 1.66
CA GLU A 102 -3.43 11.05 2.73
C GLU A 102 -2.98 9.59 2.93
N GLY A 103 -2.99 8.83 1.84
CA GLY A 103 -2.68 7.41 1.86
C GLY A 103 -1.20 7.12 2.08
N ARG A 104 -0.94 5.98 2.72
CA ARG A 104 0.40 5.39 2.87
C ARG A 104 0.42 4.00 2.23
N PRO A 105 1.41 3.66 1.40
CA PRO A 105 1.48 2.35 0.76
C PRO A 105 1.85 1.28 1.78
N HIS A 106 1.21 0.11 1.69
CA HIS A 106 1.53 -1.05 2.51
C HIS A 106 2.92 -1.59 2.15
N TRP A 107 3.84 -1.65 3.12
CA TRP A 107 5.24 -2.03 2.88
C TRP A 107 5.44 -3.42 2.24
N ALA A 108 4.56 -4.37 2.54
CA ALA A 108 4.59 -5.70 1.93
C ALA A 108 4.04 -5.77 0.48
N LYS A 109 3.57 -4.66 -0.09
CA LYS A 109 2.96 -4.60 -1.43
C LYS A 109 3.72 -3.64 -2.34
N ALA A 110 3.45 -3.72 -3.63
CA ALA A 110 4.09 -2.84 -4.61
C ALA A 110 3.52 -1.42 -4.52
N HIS A 111 4.40 -0.42 -4.69
CA HIS A 111 4.05 1.00 -4.76
C HIS A 111 5.13 1.80 -5.50
N PRO A 112 4.80 2.99 -6.04
CA PRO A 112 5.75 3.79 -6.83
C PRO A 112 6.62 4.73 -5.97
N LEU A 113 6.22 5.01 -4.73
CA LEU A 113 6.83 6.06 -3.90
C LEU A 113 8.34 5.92 -3.72
N THR A 114 9.05 7.06 -3.83
CA THR A 114 10.48 7.17 -3.56
C THR A 114 10.76 7.43 -2.08
N LYS A 115 12.03 7.37 -1.67
CA LYS A 115 12.47 7.82 -0.34
C LYS A 115 11.98 9.24 0.00
N LEU A 116 12.06 10.17 -0.96
CA LEU A 116 11.64 11.56 -0.77
C LEU A 116 10.13 11.68 -0.59
N ASP A 117 9.34 10.83 -1.23
CA ASP A 117 7.88 10.82 -1.05
C ASP A 117 7.51 10.22 0.31
N LEU A 118 8.17 9.12 0.70
CA LEU A 118 7.98 8.46 1.98
C LEU A 118 8.36 9.37 3.16
N ALA A 119 9.44 10.13 3.04
CA ALA A 119 9.87 11.11 4.04
C ALA A 119 8.81 12.20 4.31
N LYS A 120 7.99 12.56 3.30
CA LYS A 120 6.93 13.56 3.45
C LYS A 120 5.71 13.01 4.20
N ILE A 121 5.40 11.72 4.05
CA ILE A 121 4.16 11.13 4.58
C ILE A 121 4.36 10.42 5.93
N TYR A 122 5.61 10.15 6.32
CA TYR A 122 5.96 9.54 7.61
C TYR A 122 6.68 10.54 8.52
N PRO A 123 6.01 11.11 9.55
CA PRO A 123 6.61 12.12 10.43
C PRO A 123 7.84 11.65 11.21
N LYS A 124 8.03 10.33 11.36
CA LYS A 124 9.15 9.72 12.09
C LYS A 124 10.19 9.07 11.16
N PHE A 125 10.14 9.36 9.86
CA PHE A 125 11.01 8.75 8.86
C PHE A 125 12.50 8.93 9.21
N ASP A 126 12.95 10.15 9.45
CA ASP A 126 14.36 10.43 9.77
C ASP A 126 14.79 9.80 11.10
N ASN A 127 13.89 9.71 12.08
CA ASN A 127 14.17 9.03 13.34
C ASN A 127 14.40 7.53 13.11
N PHE A 128 13.57 6.90 12.27
CA PHE A 128 13.76 5.50 11.89
C PHE A 128 15.10 5.31 11.17
N LEU A 129 15.45 6.19 10.22
CA LEU A 129 16.71 6.09 9.49
C LEU A 129 17.93 6.17 10.42
N LYS A 130 17.93 7.08 11.39
CA LYS A 130 19.01 7.19 12.40
C LYS A 130 19.16 5.91 13.23
N ILE A 131 18.05 5.32 13.66
CA ILE A 131 18.08 4.06 14.42
C ILE A 131 18.61 2.92 13.53
N ARG A 132 18.13 2.84 12.29
CA ARG A 132 18.57 1.82 11.32
C ARG A 132 20.06 1.92 11.01
N GLU A 133 20.60 3.12 10.88
CA GLU A 133 22.03 3.35 10.67
C GLU A 133 22.85 2.94 11.91
N ALA A 134 22.38 3.29 13.11
CA ALA A 134 23.07 2.93 14.35
C ALA A 134 23.09 1.41 14.62
N LEU A 135 22.02 0.69 14.25
CA LEU A 135 21.90 -0.76 14.49
C LEU A 135 22.52 -1.62 13.38
N ASP A 136 22.60 -1.11 12.15
CA ASP A 136 23.21 -1.82 11.02
C ASP A 136 24.09 -0.86 10.19
N PRO A 137 25.26 -0.45 10.71
CA PRO A 137 26.14 0.49 10.01
C PRO A 137 26.74 -0.10 8.74
N SER A 138 26.83 -1.43 8.65
CA SER A 138 27.36 -2.15 7.48
C SER A 138 26.32 -2.44 6.39
N ASN A 139 25.04 -2.08 6.58
CA ASN A 139 23.94 -2.41 5.67
C ASN A 139 23.76 -3.92 5.42
N MET A 140 24.02 -4.76 6.43
CA MET A 140 23.89 -6.23 6.31
C MET A 140 22.46 -6.68 6.00
N PHE A 141 21.44 -5.97 6.49
CA PHE A 141 20.03 -6.32 6.34
C PHE A 141 19.31 -5.56 5.21
N VAL A 142 20.07 -4.84 4.38
CA VAL A 142 19.52 -4.02 3.30
C VAL A 142 19.39 -4.85 2.03
N ASN A 143 18.15 -5.01 1.55
CA ASN A 143 17.88 -5.52 0.20
C ASN A 143 17.57 -4.38 -0.78
N ASP A 144 17.33 -4.70 -2.05
CA ASP A 144 17.03 -3.70 -3.09
C ASP A 144 15.79 -2.85 -2.77
N TYR A 145 14.79 -3.42 -2.11
CA TYR A 145 13.58 -2.70 -1.69
C TYR A 145 13.92 -1.64 -0.63
N ILE A 146 14.60 -2.04 0.44
CA ILE A 146 15.06 -1.12 1.49
C ILE A 146 16.01 -0.06 0.92
N LYS A 147 16.92 -0.47 0.04
CA LYS A 147 17.84 0.46 -0.63
C LYS A 147 17.07 1.53 -1.41
N ARG A 148 16.11 1.12 -2.25
CA ARG A 148 15.30 2.03 -3.07
C ARG A 148 14.49 3.01 -2.23
N HIS A 149 13.93 2.57 -1.10
CA HIS A 149 12.93 3.34 -0.37
C HIS A 149 13.46 4.06 0.86
N LEU A 150 14.56 3.61 1.45
CA LEU A 150 15.10 4.18 2.69
C LEU A 150 16.51 4.76 2.53
N LEU A 151 17.26 4.36 1.51
CA LEU A 151 18.65 4.79 1.29
C LEU A 151 18.79 5.64 0.03
N ASP A 152 19.95 6.30 -0.08
CA ASP A 152 20.37 7.03 -1.28
C ASP A 152 21.16 6.12 -2.22
#